data_AF-A0AAC9LDV9-F1
#
_entry.id   AF-A0AAC9LDV9-F1
#
_cell.length_a   1.000
_cell.length_b   1.000
_cell.length_c   1.000
_cell.angle_alpha   90.00
_cell.angle_beta   90.00
_cell.angle_gamma   90.00
#
_symmetry.space_group_name_H-M   'P 1'
#
loop_
_entity.id
_entity.type
_entity.pdbx_description
1 polymer ?
#
loop_
_entity_poly.entity_id
_entity_poly.type
_entity_poly.pdbx_seq_one_letter_code
_entity_poly.pdbx_strand_id
1 'polypeptide(L)'
;MALPAPNLDDRGFQQLVDEAKRYVQQRCPEWTDHNVSDPGVTLIETFAHMVDQLVYRLNRVPEKNYLAFLDLLGITLFPPAAARAEITFWLSAPQPDVVALRAGTEVATVRTETEEAMLFATVADLAIVPCVLNWSPARWGRNPSTTPRS
;
A
#
# COMPACT_ATOMS: atom_id res chain seq x y z
N MET A 1 -7.94 0.83 -9.41
CA MET A 1 -8.97 0.47 -8.39
C MET A 1 -9.43 -0.93 -8.72
N ALA A 2 -9.16 -1.91 -7.87
CA ALA A 2 -9.57 -3.30 -8.11
C ALA A 2 -11.09 -3.40 -7.97
N LEU A 3 -11.74 -4.11 -8.88
CA LEU A 3 -13.17 -4.41 -8.76
C LEU A 3 -13.35 -5.35 -7.55
N PRO A 4 -14.32 -5.09 -6.66
CA PRO A 4 -14.60 -6.00 -5.56
C PRO A 4 -14.96 -7.38 -6.11
N ALA A 5 -14.44 -8.44 -5.50
CA ALA A 5 -14.77 -9.80 -5.91
C ALA A 5 -16.29 -10.01 -5.77
N PRO A 6 -16.97 -10.50 -6.82
CA PRO A 6 -18.41 -10.74 -6.75
C PRO A 6 -18.70 -11.85 -5.74
N ASN A 7 -19.71 -11.62 -4.89
CA ASN A 7 -20.26 -12.67 -4.06
C ASN A 7 -21.17 -13.53 -4.94
N LEU A 8 -20.77 -14.78 -5.20
CA LEU A 8 -21.47 -15.66 -6.14
C LEU A 8 -22.72 -16.29 -5.52
N ASP A 9 -22.68 -16.57 -4.22
CA ASP A 9 -23.82 -17.05 -3.44
C ASP A 9 -23.76 -16.41 -2.04
N ASP A 10 -24.81 -15.69 -1.67
CA ASP A 10 -24.95 -14.92 -0.43
C ASP A 10 -25.75 -15.65 0.65
N ARG A 11 -26.17 -16.90 0.40
CA ARG A 11 -26.91 -17.70 1.36
C ARG A 11 -26.01 -18.20 2.47
N GLY A 12 -26.41 -17.91 3.70
CA GLY A 12 -25.81 -18.47 4.91
C GLY A 12 -26.58 -19.68 5.44
N PHE A 13 -25.96 -20.42 6.37
CA PHE A 13 -26.54 -21.57 7.06
C PHE A 13 -28.04 -21.45 7.39
N GLN A 14 -28.47 -20.39 8.08
CA GLN A 14 -29.86 -20.26 8.51
C GLN A 14 -30.84 -20.19 7.33
N GLN A 15 -30.46 -19.47 6.26
CA GLN A 15 -31.28 -19.36 5.06
C GLN A 15 -31.41 -20.71 4.35
N LEU A 16 -30.33 -21.51 4.34
CA LEU A 16 -30.34 -22.87 3.79
C LEU A 16 -31.25 -23.80 4.61
N VAL A 17 -31.21 -23.72 5.94
CA VAL A 17 -32.09 -24.49 6.83
C VAL A 17 -33.55 -24.09 6.63
N ASP A 18 -33.85 -22.79 6.59
CA ASP A 18 -35.20 -22.28 6.43
C ASP A 18 -35.78 -22.63 5.05
N GLU A 19 -34.97 -22.55 4.00
CA GLU A 19 -35.35 -22.96 2.64
C GLU A 19 -35.64 -24.47 2.56
N ALA A 20 -34.78 -25.30 3.17
CA ALA A 20 -34.98 -26.74 3.23
C ALA A 20 -36.25 -27.12 4.02
N LYS A 21 -36.50 -26.48 5.18
CA LYS A 21 -37.73 -26.69 5.96
C LYS A 21 -38.97 -26.29 5.16
N ARG A 22 -38.92 -25.16 4.45
CA ARG A 22 -40.01 -24.72 3.58
C ARG A 22 -40.26 -25.71 2.44
N TYR A 23 -39.20 -26.25 1.84
CA TYR A 23 -39.29 -27.24 0.78
C TYR A 23 -39.94 -28.54 1.27
N VAL A 24 -39.54 -29.01 2.44
CA VAL A 24 -40.12 -30.20 3.10
C VAL A 24 -41.61 -30.04 3.34
N GLN A 25 -42.04 -28.92 3.93
CA GLN A 25 -43.46 -28.67 4.22
C GLN A 25 -44.34 -28.71 2.97
N GLN A 26 -43.80 -28.34 1.80
CA GLN A 26 -44.52 -28.36 0.53
C GLN A 26 -44.55 -29.73 -0.13
N ARG A 27 -43.52 -30.57 0.10
CA ARG A 27 -43.29 -31.82 -0.64
C ARG A 27 -43.60 -33.08 0.15
N CYS A 28 -43.52 -33.02 1.47
CA CYS A 28 -43.70 -34.16 2.36
C CYS A 28 -44.71 -33.80 3.48
N PRO A 29 -46.00 -33.58 3.14
CA PRO A 29 -47.03 -33.21 4.13
C PRO A 29 -47.25 -34.28 5.22
N GLU A 30 -46.84 -35.53 4.98
CA GLU A 30 -46.85 -36.63 5.95
C GLU A 30 -45.79 -36.49 7.05
N TRP A 31 -44.73 -35.71 6.82
CA TRP A 31 -43.73 -35.43 7.84
C TRP A 31 -44.25 -34.32 8.74
N THR A 32 -44.69 -34.71 9.94
CA THR A 32 -45.41 -33.83 10.86
C THR A 32 -44.60 -33.39 12.07
N ASP A 33 -43.61 -34.18 12.48
CA ASP A 33 -42.70 -33.82 13.56
C ASP A 33 -41.60 -32.89 13.04
N HIS A 34 -41.61 -31.64 13.48
CA HIS A 34 -40.65 -30.60 13.08
C HIS A 34 -39.86 -30.07 14.30
N ASN A 35 -39.77 -30.85 15.37
CA ASN A 35 -39.06 -30.44 16.58
C ASN A 35 -37.54 -30.37 16.34
N VAL A 36 -36.83 -29.61 17.17
CA VAL A 36 -35.35 -29.48 17.12
C VAL A 36 -34.67 -30.85 17.37
N SER A 37 -35.32 -31.75 18.09
CA SER A 37 -34.84 -33.12 18.33
C SER A 37 -35.16 -34.11 17.19
N ASP A 38 -35.81 -33.67 16.12
CA ASP A 38 -36.10 -34.54 14.99
C ASP A 38 -34.82 -34.88 14.23
N PRO A 39 -34.49 -36.18 14.04
CA PRO A 39 -33.34 -36.59 13.24
C PRO A 39 -33.41 -36.07 11.79
N GLY A 40 -34.61 -35.84 11.23
CA GLY A 40 -34.75 -35.22 9.92
C GLY A 40 -34.28 -33.76 9.89
N VAL A 41 -34.62 -32.98 10.91
CA VAL A 41 -34.11 -31.61 11.09
C VAL A 41 -32.59 -31.61 11.29
N THR A 42 -32.06 -32.57 12.07
CA THR A 42 -30.61 -32.72 12.27
C THR A 42 -29.87 -32.99 10.95
N LEU A 43 -30.44 -33.81 10.06
CA LEU A 43 -29.87 -34.04 8.72
C LEU A 43 -29.89 -32.76 7.88
N ILE A 44 -30.99 -32.01 7.89
CA ILE A 44 -31.09 -30.72 7.20
C ILE A 44 -29.98 -29.78 7.68
N GLU A 45 -29.79 -29.64 8.99
CA GLU A 45 -28.75 -28.81 9.56
C GLU A 45 -27.34 -29.29 9.16
N THR A 46 -27.11 -30.61 9.18
CA THR A 46 -25.81 -31.18 8.77
C THR A 46 -25.49 -30.86 7.31
N PHE A 47 -26.46 -31.05 6.40
CA PHE A 47 -26.28 -30.71 4.99
C PHE A 47 -26.18 -29.20 4.75
N ALA A 48 -26.96 -28.39 5.46
CA ALA A 48 -26.86 -26.93 5.40
C ALA A 48 -25.46 -26.46 5.82
N HIS A 49 -24.87 -27.07 6.86
CA HIS A 49 -23.50 -26.79 7.25
C HIS A 49 -22.49 -27.15 6.17
N MET A 50 -22.62 -28.33 5.54
CA MET A 50 -21.75 -28.72 4.43
C MET A 50 -21.85 -27.76 3.24
N VAL A 51 -23.06 -27.33 2.89
CA VAL A 51 -23.30 -26.40 1.77
C VAL A 51 -22.77 -25.00 2.10
N ASP A 52 -22.95 -24.50 3.32
CA ASP A 52 -22.40 -23.23 3.79
C ASP A 52 -20.87 -23.20 3.62
N GLN A 53 -20.18 -24.30 3.96
CA GLN A 53 -18.74 -24.44 3.72
C GLN A 53 -18.37 -24.48 2.22
N LEU A 54 -19.22 -25.05 1.36
CA LEU A 54 -19.01 -25.05 -0.10
C LEU A 54 -19.22 -23.65 -0.68
N VAL A 55 -20.26 -22.93 -0.25
CA VAL A 55 -20.55 -21.54 -0.64
C VAL A 55 -19.37 -20.64 -0.27
N TYR A 56 -18.83 -20.78 0.94
CA TYR A 56 -17.62 -20.07 1.37
C TYR A 56 -16.43 -20.30 0.42
N ARG A 57 -16.22 -21.55 -0.03
CA ARG A 57 -15.12 -21.87 -0.96
C ARG A 57 -15.40 -21.34 -2.38
N LEU A 58 -16.64 -21.40 -2.83
CA LEU A 58 -17.07 -20.90 -4.13
C LEU A 58 -16.79 -19.39 -4.24
N ASN A 59 -17.11 -18.63 -3.19
CA ASN A 59 -16.88 -17.19 -3.14
C ASN A 59 -15.40 -16.78 -3.17
N ARG A 60 -14.46 -17.74 -2.99
CA ARG A 60 -13.00 -17.53 -3.14
C ARG A 60 -12.46 -17.86 -4.53
N VAL A 61 -13.27 -18.48 -5.40
CA VAL A 61 -12.87 -18.82 -6.78
C VAL A 61 -12.60 -17.58 -7.63
N PRO A 62 -13.40 -16.49 -7.59
CA PRO A 62 -13.14 -15.31 -8.41
C PRO A 62 -11.75 -14.70 -8.20
N GLU A 63 -11.32 -14.60 -6.95
CA GLU A 63 -9.99 -14.08 -6.58
C GLU A 63 -8.86 -14.96 -7.12
N LYS A 64 -8.99 -16.29 -6.97
CA LYS A 64 -8.02 -17.25 -7.51
C LYS A 64 -7.92 -17.17 -9.03
N ASN A 65 -9.06 -17.06 -9.71
CA ASN A 65 -9.09 -16.92 -11.17
C ASN A 65 -8.44 -15.62 -11.62
N TYR A 66 -8.69 -14.51 -10.91
CA TYR A 66 -8.04 -13.23 -11.20
C TYR A 66 -6.51 -13.35 -11.12
N LEU A 67 -5.97 -13.94 -10.06
CA LEU A 67 -4.53 -14.18 -9.92
C LEU A 67 -3.99 -15.10 -11.03
N ALA A 68 -4.70 -16.17 -11.36
CA ALA A 68 -4.31 -17.07 -12.45
C ALA A 68 -4.29 -16.37 -13.82
N PHE A 69 -5.25 -15.47 -14.08
CA PHE A 69 -5.25 -14.68 -15.31
C PHE A 69 -4.09 -13.68 -15.37
N LEU A 70 -3.73 -13.04 -14.25
CA LEU A 70 -2.54 -12.17 -14.18
C LEU A 70 -1.26 -12.96 -14.49
N ASP A 71 -1.13 -14.16 -13.92
CA ASP A 71 0.01 -15.05 -14.15
C ASP A 71 0.09 -15.51 -15.63
N LEU A 72 -1.05 -15.87 -16.23
CA LEU A 72 -1.13 -16.22 -17.66
C LEU A 72 -0.75 -15.05 -18.59
N LEU A 73 -1.04 -13.81 -18.18
CA LEU A 73 -0.62 -12.61 -18.91
C LEU A 73 0.86 -12.26 -18.68
N GLY A 74 1.57 -13.00 -17.83
CA GLY A 74 2.96 -12.74 -17.46
C GLY A 74 3.13 -11.52 -16.56
N ILE A 75 2.06 -11.09 -15.88
CA ILE A 75 2.10 -9.94 -14.96
C ILE A 75 2.69 -10.42 -13.63
N THR A 76 3.90 -9.96 -13.35
CA THR A 76 4.57 -10.21 -12.06
C THR A 76 4.46 -9.01 -11.14
N LEU A 77 4.49 -9.25 -9.83
CA LEU A 77 4.66 -8.16 -8.86
C LEU A 77 5.97 -7.44 -9.11
N PHE A 78 5.94 -6.10 -9.01
CA PHE A 78 7.18 -5.33 -9.03
C PHE A 78 8.05 -5.73 -7.84
N PRO A 79 9.37 -5.94 -8.04
CA PRO A 79 10.26 -6.19 -6.92
C PRO A 79 10.22 -4.99 -5.95
N PRO A 80 10.51 -5.21 -4.66
CA PRO A 80 10.64 -4.11 -3.72
C PRO A 80 11.71 -3.14 -4.21
N ALA A 81 11.36 -1.86 -4.33
CA ALA A 81 12.28 -0.80 -4.74
C ALA A 81 12.82 -0.07 -3.51
N ALA A 82 14.12 0.18 -3.48
CA ALA A 82 14.74 0.98 -2.42
C ALA A 82 14.15 2.41 -2.41
N ALA A 83 13.82 2.90 -1.22
CA ALA A 83 13.36 4.27 -1.04
C ALA A 83 14.48 5.27 -1.40
N ARG A 84 14.12 6.40 -1.99
CA ARG A 84 15.04 7.49 -2.35
C ARG A 84 14.50 8.80 -1.78
N ALA A 85 15.40 9.60 -1.24
CA ALA A 85 15.10 10.94 -0.74
C ALA A 85 16.26 11.88 -1.06
N GLU A 86 15.95 13.17 -1.21
CA GLU A 86 16.95 14.22 -1.31
C GLU A 86 17.38 14.63 0.10
N ILE A 87 18.69 14.82 0.28
CA ILE A 87 19.29 15.25 1.55
C ILE A 87 20.22 16.42 1.27
N THR A 88 20.27 17.36 2.22
CA THR A 88 21.16 18.53 2.13
C THR A 88 22.19 18.45 3.24
N PHE A 89 23.47 18.59 2.88
CA PHE A 89 24.57 18.67 3.83
C PHE A 89 24.96 20.12 4.04
N TRP A 90 25.01 20.54 5.31
CA TRP A 90 25.50 21.83 5.72
C TRP A 90 26.84 21.67 6.42
N LEU A 91 27.84 22.46 6.04
CA LEU A 91 29.10 22.50 6.77
C LEU A 91 28.88 23.27 8.09
N SER A 92 29.32 22.70 9.20
CA SER A 92 29.23 23.34 10.53
C SER A 92 30.10 24.59 10.65
N ALA A 93 31.16 24.69 9.84
CA ALA A 93 32.03 25.86 9.73
C ALA A 93 32.55 25.98 8.28
N PRO A 94 32.93 27.20 7.83
CA PRO A 94 33.58 27.39 6.55
C PRO A 94 34.87 26.58 6.45
N GLN A 95 35.02 25.80 5.38
CA GLN A 95 36.24 25.05 5.09
C GLN A 95 36.97 25.73 3.92
N PRO A 96 38.32 25.82 3.94
CA PRO A 96 39.08 26.38 2.84
C PRO A 96 39.18 25.45 1.64
N ASP A 97 39.03 24.13 1.86
CA ASP A 97 39.16 23.09 0.85
C ASP A 97 37.80 22.49 0.47
N VAL A 98 37.74 21.85 -0.71
CA VAL A 98 36.57 21.10 -1.17
C VAL A 98 36.33 19.90 -0.26
N VAL A 99 35.14 19.84 0.33
CA VAL A 99 34.73 18.68 1.15
C VAL A 99 34.03 17.67 0.26
N ALA A 100 34.66 16.51 0.05
CA ALA A 100 34.09 15.43 -0.76
C ALA A 100 33.32 14.43 0.10
N LEU A 101 32.02 14.30 -0.13
CA LEU A 101 31.22 13.17 0.34
C LEU A 101 31.24 12.10 -0.75
N ARG A 102 31.57 10.86 -0.37
CA ARG A 102 31.55 9.72 -1.30
C ARG A 102 30.15 9.11 -1.38
N ALA A 103 29.85 8.48 -2.50
CA ALA A 103 28.78 7.50 -2.59
C ALA A 103 28.97 6.43 -1.49
N GLY A 104 27.87 5.99 -0.87
CA GLY A 104 27.91 5.08 0.27
C GLY A 104 28.00 5.78 1.63
N THR A 105 27.99 7.11 1.69
CA THR A 105 27.91 7.82 2.98
C THR A 105 26.56 7.51 3.63
N GLU A 106 26.60 6.93 4.82
CA GLU A 106 25.40 6.52 5.55
C GLU A 106 24.74 7.73 6.24
N VAL A 107 23.42 7.83 6.08
CA VAL A 107 22.57 8.78 6.79
C VAL A 107 21.38 8.05 7.36
N ALA A 108 20.97 8.41 8.57
CA ALA A 108 19.88 7.74 9.26
C ALA A 108 18.73 8.71 9.54
N THR A 109 17.50 8.21 9.55
CA THR A 109 16.36 8.95 10.10
C THR A 109 16.51 9.08 11.63
N VAL A 110 15.75 10.01 12.22
CA VAL A 110 15.70 10.14 13.67
C VAL A 110 14.99 8.92 14.24
N ARG A 111 15.67 8.19 15.15
CA ARG A 111 15.02 7.14 15.94
C ARG A 111 13.95 7.76 16.84
N THR A 112 12.73 7.22 16.80
CA THR A 112 11.65 7.60 17.72
C THR A 112 11.45 6.51 18.78
N GLU A 113 10.55 6.70 19.74
CA GLU A 113 10.22 5.65 20.72
C GLU A 113 9.53 4.44 20.08
N THR A 114 8.85 4.66 18.95
CA THR A 114 8.06 3.64 18.24
C THR A 114 8.75 3.10 16.98
N GLU A 115 9.74 3.80 16.42
CA GLU A 115 10.39 3.43 15.16
C GLU A 115 11.91 3.45 15.27
N GLU A 116 12.54 2.36 14.82
CA GLU A 116 13.99 2.29 14.67
C GLU A 116 14.49 3.24 13.55
N ALA A 117 15.74 3.68 13.66
CA ALA A 117 16.34 4.53 12.65
C ALA A 117 16.51 3.75 11.33
N MET A 118 15.98 4.29 10.24
CA MET A 118 16.16 3.75 8.90
C MET A 118 17.44 4.30 8.30
N LEU A 119 18.31 3.40 7.86
CA LEU A 119 19.60 3.74 7.27
C LEU A 119 19.47 3.88 5.74
N PHE A 120 20.00 4.98 5.23
CA PHE A 120 20.13 5.30 3.81
C PHE A 120 21.61 5.49 3.49
N ALA A 121 21.96 5.36 2.20
CA ALA A 121 23.29 5.66 1.71
C ALA A 121 23.23 6.63 0.53
N THR A 122 24.18 7.54 0.44
CA THR A 122 24.32 8.42 -0.73
C THR A 122 24.59 7.59 -1.98
N VAL A 123 23.91 7.92 -3.08
CA VAL A 123 24.03 7.17 -4.35
C VAL A 123 25.13 7.69 -5.27
N ALA A 124 25.67 8.87 -4.98
CA ALA A 124 26.69 9.54 -5.78
C ALA A 124 27.65 10.35 -4.90
N ASP A 125 28.84 10.61 -5.43
CA ASP A 125 29.79 11.53 -4.83
C ASP A 125 29.25 12.98 -4.90
N LEU A 126 29.43 13.74 -3.81
CA LEU A 126 29.06 15.14 -3.71
C LEU A 126 30.29 15.95 -3.28
N ALA A 127 30.68 16.92 -4.10
CA ALA A 127 31.73 17.88 -3.77
C ALA A 127 31.11 19.18 -3.25
N ILE A 128 31.28 19.47 -1.96
CA ILE A 128 30.92 20.74 -1.36
C ILE A 128 32.08 21.71 -1.60
N VAL A 129 31.91 22.59 -2.58
CA VAL A 129 32.92 23.59 -2.95
C VAL A 129 32.85 24.78 -1.98
N PRO A 130 33.99 25.28 -1.49
CA PRO A 130 34.00 26.50 -0.70
C PRO A 130 33.56 27.69 -1.55
N CYS A 131 32.46 28.31 -1.16
CA CYS A 131 31.91 29.49 -1.81
C CYS A 131 32.20 30.72 -0.97
N VAL A 132 32.99 31.66 -1.50
CA VAL A 132 33.12 33.00 -0.92
C VAL A 132 32.19 33.96 -1.67
N LEU A 133 31.22 34.55 -0.97
CA LEU A 133 30.38 35.60 -1.55
C LEU A 133 31.14 36.93 -1.45
N ASN A 134 31.91 37.25 -2.48
CA ASN A 134 32.51 38.56 -2.61
C ASN A 134 31.43 39.56 -3.04
N TRP A 135 30.81 40.20 -2.05
CA TRP A 135 29.94 41.35 -2.29
C TRP A 135 30.75 42.44 -2.99
N SER A 136 30.49 42.66 -4.28
CA SER A 136 30.93 43.85 -4.99
C SER A 136 29.85 44.92 -4.83
N PRO A 137 30.12 46.04 -4.14
CA PRO A 137 29.22 47.17 -4.22
C PRO A 137 29.26 47.66 -5.67
N ALA A 138 28.21 47.36 -6.43
CA ALA A 138 28.01 47.97 -7.74
C ALA A 138 27.97 49.49 -7.53
N ARG A 139 29.09 50.15 -7.85
CA ARG A 139 29.18 51.60 -7.90
C ARG A 139 28.28 52.02 -9.06
N TRP A 140 27.02 52.31 -8.76
CA TRP A 140 26.11 52.92 -9.72
C TRP A 140 26.71 54.29 -10.06
N GLY A 141 27.39 54.34 -11.19
CA GLY A 141 28.03 55.54 -11.69
C GLY A 141 26.97 56.58 -12.00
N ARG A 142 26.73 57.50 -11.06
CA ARG A 142 26.24 58.82 -11.41
C ARG A 142 27.43 59.57 -11.99
N ASN A 143 27.56 59.53 -13.32
CA ASN A 143 28.64 60.18 -14.06
C ASN A 143 28.59 61.69 -13.80
N PRO A 144 29.65 62.33 -13.26
CA PRO A 144 29.77 63.78 -13.24
C PRO A 144 30.56 64.22 -14.48
N SER A 145 29.86 64.66 -15.52
CA SER A 145 30.44 65.43 -16.62
C SER A 145 29.32 66.33 -17.15
N THR A 146 29.40 67.65 -17.28
CA THR A 146 30.54 68.58 -17.38
C THR A 146 29.91 69.98 -17.42
N THR A 147 30.39 70.93 -16.63
CA THR A 147 30.30 72.41 -16.85
C THR A 147 31.07 72.78 -18.16
N PRO A 148 31.05 74.00 -18.78
CA PRO A 148 30.43 75.31 -18.45
C PRO A 148 29.91 76.17 -19.67
N ARG A 149 29.56 77.46 -19.41
CA ARG A 149 29.26 78.61 -20.31
C ARG A 149 27.83 78.65 -20.89
N SER A 150 27.11 79.77 -20.96
CA SER A 150 27.41 81.22 -20.89
C SER A 150 26.27 81.99 -20.22
#